data_AF-A0A1H6J941-F1
#
_entry.id   AF-A0A1H6J941-F1
#
_cell.length_a   1.000
_cell.length_b   1.000
_cell.length_c   1.000
_cell.angle_alpha   90.00
_cell.angle_beta   90.00
_cell.angle_gamma   90.00
#
_symmetry.space_group_name_H-M   'P 1'
#
loop_
_entity.id
_entity.type
_entity.pdbx_description
1 polymer ?
#
loop_
_entity_poly.entity_id
_entity_poly.type
_entity_poly.pdbx_seq_one_letter_code
_entity_poly.pdbx_strand_id
1 'polypeptide(L)'
;MQGAVSRFLATGLLAGVFSLTMAVQAMTMNSLSPTQYNDIKQSDLDKPQLDYDDIAPLLLQHQQNPLFRFTQLGQSALGTPIWQIDIGTGPVKMLAWSQMHGNESTATAALMDLLNFIAAERQKSWRDNWLSKVSIRLIPMVNPDGAAAGSRFNSMGIDINRDAKALQSPEGRLLMQAAKEFKPDFGLNLHDQNRFYAVGDSNKQATISLLAPAFNEAKDIDEARKRAMQLIGDMRDLLETELPGYLAKYNDTFSWRSFGDTFAGMGISTVLIESGGHPRDDNRQVARKLNTQLLVMSVESIGSGAYQQQPLSAYQAIPFNRDGGIKDVLINNLGISVNGNNAQVDLALELDTIAGGQGRVRDIGDLSIYGAYQQFDASGLQYQAPKAYVLSKALTLDNAGYIALLRQGYSHFSGDAKLLSNNSDFPVVINPKGLATTTPQRHRLATFLLRNDKGVQLALLNGQLLDLNNATLLDLNK
;
A
#
# COMPACT_ATOMS: atom_id res chain seq x y z
N MET A 1 -63.26 -19.11 -57.83
CA MET A 1 -62.51 -17.97 -57.24
C MET A 1 -61.38 -18.55 -56.40
N GLN A 2 -60.28 -17.81 -56.34
CA GLN A 2 -58.92 -18.20 -55.94
C GLN A 2 -58.80 -19.02 -54.65
N GLY A 3 -57.81 -19.91 -54.60
CA GLY A 3 -57.35 -20.57 -53.37
C GLY A 3 -56.46 -21.78 -53.63
N ALA A 4 -55.20 -21.52 -53.97
CA ALA A 4 -54.16 -22.50 -54.30
C ALA A 4 -53.71 -23.34 -53.06
N VAL A 5 -53.48 -24.66 -53.20
CA VAL A 5 -52.16 -25.36 -53.26
C VAL A 5 -51.36 -25.26 -51.94
N SER A 6 -50.78 -26.28 -51.31
CA SER A 6 -50.69 -27.75 -51.45
C SER A 6 -50.05 -28.30 -50.17
N ARG A 7 -50.39 -29.54 -49.78
CA ARG A 7 -49.61 -30.37 -48.86
C ARG A 7 -48.39 -30.96 -49.59
N PHE A 8 -47.19 -30.94 -49.00
CA PHE A 8 -46.12 -31.97 -49.12
C PHE A 8 -45.07 -31.64 -48.02
N LEU A 9 -44.94 -32.47 -46.98
CA LEU A 9 -44.03 -33.62 -46.82
C LEU A 9 -42.55 -33.26 -46.62
N ALA A 10 -42.05 -33.80 -45.51
CA ALA A 10 -40.71 -33.76 -44.95
C ALA A 10 -39.56 -33.86 -45.96
N THR A 11 -38.48 -33.11 -45.72
CA THR A 11 -37.08 -33.61 -45.65
C THR A 11 -36.11 -32.44 -45.39
N GLY A 12 -35.16 -32.64 -44.47
CA GLY A 12 -33.87 -31.96 -44.46
C GLY A 12 -33.75 -30.62 -43.71
N LEU A 13 -33.26 -30.67 -42.46
CA LEU A 13 -31.90 -30.23 -42.11
C LEU A 13 -31.65 -30.47 -40.60
N LEU A 14 -31.19 -31.67 -40.26
CA LEU A 14 -30.44 -31.93 -39.03
C LEU A 14 -28.97 -31.56 -39.33
N ALA A 15 -28.62 -30.28 -39.23
CA ALA A 15 -27.22 -29.84 -39.23
C ALA A 15 -27.18 -28.37 -38.78
N GLY A 16 -26.96 -28.12 -37.49
CA GLY A 16 -26.82 -26.75 -37.02
C GLY A 16 -27.03 -26.47 -35.53
N VAL A 17 -27.13 -27.49 -34.67
CA VAL A 17 -27.26 -27.28 -33.21
C VAL A 17 -26.08 -27.86 -32.42
N PHE A 18 -25.02 -28.32 -33.11
CA PHE A 18 -23.86 -28.97 -32.48
C PHE A 18 -22.53 -28.22 -32.66
N SER A 19 -22.55 -26.89 -32.84
CA SER A 19 -21.31 -26.12 -33.03
C SER A 19 -21.35 -24.72 -32.42
N LEU A 20 -21.88 -24.57 -31.21
CA LEU A 20 -21.73 -23.31 -30.44
C LEU A 20 -21.87 -23.48 -28.92
N THR A 21 -21.50 -24.65 -28.38
CA THR A 21 -21.46 -24.90 -26.92
C THR A 21 -20.10 -25.42 -26.44
N MET A 22 -19.04 -25.28 -27.24
CA MET A 22 -17.66 -25.43 -26.78
C MET A 22 -16.94 -24.09 -26.87
N ALA A 23 -16.23 -23.74 -25.79
CA ALA A 23 -15.48 -22.50 -25.58
C ALA A 23 -16.27 -21.29 -25.02
N VAL A 24 -17.10 -21.52 -24.00
CA VAL A 24 -17.10 -20.65 -22.81
C VAL A 24 -16.86 -21.53 -21.60
N GLN A 25 -15.74 -22.25 -21.60
CA GLN A 25 -15.06 -22.38 -20.33
C GLN A 25 -14.53 -20.98 -20.06
N ALA A 26 -15.15 -20.30 -19.10
CA ALA A 26 -14.42 -19.30 -18.35
C ALA A 26 -13.07 -19.93 -18.06
N MET A 27 -12.01 -19.43 -18.68
CA MET A 27 -10.69 -19.61 -18.13
C MET A 27 -10.81 -18.95 -16.77
N THR A 28 -11.14 -19.74 -15.75
CA THR A 28 -10.88 -19.35 -14.38
C THR A 28 -9.39 -19.06 -14.41
N MET A 29 -9.03 -17.76 -14.43
CA MET A 29 -7.65 -17.37 -14.20
C MET A 29 -7.22 -18.16 -12.98
N ASN A 30 -6.11 -18.89 -13.07
CA ASN A 30 -5.61 -19.64 -11.92
C ASN A 30 -4.99 -18.61 -10.99
N SER A 31 -5.85 -17.78 -10.39
CA SER A 31 -5.48 -16.78 -9.40
C SER A 31 -4.78 -17.52 -8.27
N LEU A 32 -3.57 -17.08 -7.96
CA LEU A 32 -2.82 -17.55 -6.81
C LEU A 32 -3.73 -17.47 -5.57
N SER A 33 -4.14 -18.62 -5.04
CA SER A 33 -5.06 -18.67 -3.90
C SER A 33 -4.35 -18.24 -2.61
N PRO A 34 -5.09 -17.79 -1.58
CA PRO A 34 -4.48 -17.44 -0.29
C PRO A 34 -3.63 -18.56 0.32
N THR A 35 -4.07 -19.82 0.21
CA THR A 35 -3.30 -20.99 0.68
C THR A 35 -2.02 -21.16 -0.13
N GLN A 36 -2.11 -21.05 -1.46
CA GLN A 36 -0.94 -21.16 -2.32
C GLN A 36 0.05 -20.02 -2.07
N TYR A 37 -0.43 -18.81 -1.73
CA TYR A 37 0.41 -17.67 -1.37
C TYR A 37 1.23 -17.94 -0.11
N ASN A 38 0.63 -18.53 0.92
CA ASN A 38 1.35 -18.84 2.16
C ASN A 38 2.51 -19.83 1.94
N ASP A 39 2.40 -20.73 0.95
CA ASP A 39 3.48 -21.68 0.61
C ASP A 39 4.70 -21.01 -0.06
N ILE A 40 4.53 -19.84 -0.66
CA ILE A 40 5.57 -19.15 -1.45
C ILE A 40 6.08 -17.87 -0.78
N LYS A 41 5.36 -17.36 0.23
CA LYS A 41 5.68 -16.12 0.92
C LYS A 41 7.02 -16.26 1.64
N GLN A 42 7.95 -15.35 1.39
CA GLN A 42 9.18 -15.25 2.17
C GLN A 42 8.90 -14.61 3.54
N SER A 43 9.03 -15.41 4.60
CA SER A 43 8.74 -14.98 5.98
C SER A 43 9.63 -13.82 6.43
N ASP A 44 10.89 -13.83 6.02
CA ASP A 44 11.91 -12.90 6.50
C ASP A 44 11.78 -11.50 5.91
N LEU A 45 10.84 -11.31 4.97
CA LEU A 45 10.55 -10.02 4.33
C LEU A 45 9.32 -9.32 4.94
N ASP A 46 8.80 -9.79 6.07
CA ASP A 46 7.78 -9.09 6.85
C ASP A 46 8.44 -7.99 7.71
N LYS A 47 8.84 -6.90 7.05
CA LYS A 47 9.59 -5.79 7.63
C LYS A 47 9.03 -4.44 7.19
N PRO A 48 9.16 -3.38 8.02
CA PRO A 48 8.71 -2.04 7.65
C PRO A 48 9.55 -1.40 6.54
N GLN A 49 10.81 -1.80 6.42
CA GLN A 49 11.76 -1.36 5.40
C GLN A 49 12.59 -2.58 4.98
N LEU A 50 12.83 -2.71 3.68
CA LEU A 50 13.74 -3.67 3.09
C LEU A 50 14.88 -2.94 2.41
N ASP A 51 16.08 -3.49 2.51
CA ASP A 51 17.25 -3.06 1.75
C ASP A 51 17.81 -4.20 0.88
N TYR A 52 18.98 -3.95 0.27
CA TYR A 52 19.62 -4.93 -0.60
C TYR A 52 20.04 -6.20 0.15
N ASP A 53 20.51 -6.07 1.39
CA ASP A 53 21.02 -7.19 2.19
C ASP A 53 19.88 -8.14 2.59
N ASP A 54 18.66 -7.61 2.75
CA ASP A 54 17.47 -8.43 2.99
C ASP A 54 17.13 -9.36 1.81
N ILE A 55 17.33 -8.92 0.56
CA ILE A 55 16.96 -9.69 -0.63
C ILE A 55 18.13 -10.45 -1.24
N ALA A 56 19.37 -10.05 -0.99
CA ALA A 56 20.57 -10.65 -1.58
C ALA A 56 20.64 -12.19 -1.40
N PRO A 57 20.33 -12.77 -0.22
CA PRO A 57 20.30 -14.22 -0.04
C PRO A 57 19.29 -14.92 -0.97
N LEU A 58 18.12 -14.33 -1.18
CA LEU A 58 17.07 -14.85 -2.06
C LEU A 58 17.48 -14.76 -3.53
N LEU A 59 18.12 -13.66 -3.93
CA LEU A 59 18.68 -13.51 -5.28
C LEU A 59 19.74 -14.58 -5.55
N LEU A 60 20.67 -14.81 -4.61
CA LEU A 60 21.71 -15.85 -4.70
C LEU A 60 21.12 -17.26 -4.79
N GLN A 61 20.07 -17.54 -4.02
CA GLN A 61 19.36 -18.82 -4.09
C GLN A 61 18.74 -19.02 -5.49
N HIS A 62 18.05 -18.00 -6.02
CA HIS A 62 17.39 -18.08 -7.32
C HIS A 62 18.36 -18.10 -8.50
N GLN A 63 19.58 -17.57 -8.36
CA GLN A 63 20.63 -17.68 -9.39
C GLN A 63 20.99 -19.13 -9.74
N GLN A 64 20.73 -20.09 -8.83
CA GLN A 64 20.97 -21.52 -9.08
C GLN A 64 19.84 -22.18 -9.88
N ASN A 65 18.71 -21.48 -10.10
CA ASN A 65 17.57 -22.02 -10.82
C ASN A 65 17.68 -21.69 -12.33
N PRO A 66 17.72 -22.70 -13.22
CA PRO A 66 17.90 -22.48 -14.66
C PRO A 66 16.72 -21.75 -15.34
N LEU A 67 15.58 -21.59 -14.66
CA LEU A 67 14.46 -20.79 -15.16
C LEU A 67 14.78 -19.28 -15.20
N PHE A 68 15.78 -18.84 -14.43
CA PHE A 68 16.06 -17.42 -14.22
C PHE A 68 17.44 -17.05 -14.77
N ARG A 69 17.48 -16.11 -15.71
CA ARG A 69 18.75 -15.56 -16.19
C ARG A 69 19.04 -14.25 -15.47
N PHE A 70 19.98 -14.31 -14.53
CA PHE A 70 20.46 -13.13 -13.81
C PHE A 70 21.51 -12.38 -14.63
N THR A 71 21.46 -11.06 -14.55
CA THR A 71 22.49 -10.17 -15.08
C THR A 71 22.63 -9.00 -14.13
N GLN A 72 23.86 -8.67 -13.74
CA GLN A 72 24.10 -7.41 -13.04
C GLN A 72 23.95 -6.28 -14.05
N LEU A 73 22.88 -5.51 -13.94
CA LEU A 73 22.58 -4.41 -14.85
C LEU A 73 23.61 -3.28 -14.70
N GLY A 74 24.06 -3.06 -13.46
CA GLY A 74 25.07 -2.07 -13.12
C GLY A 74 25.24 -1.94 -11.60
N GLN A 75 25.59 -0.74 -11.16
CA GLN A 75 25.71 -0.40 -9.75
C GLN A 75 25.03 0.95 -9.48
N SER A 76 24.53 1.13 -8.25
CA SER A 76 24.10 2.42 -7.73
C SER A 76 25.26 3.39 -7.54
N ALA A 77 24.98 4.62 -7.15
CA ALA A 77 25.99 5.64 -6.90
C ALA A 77 27.01 5.26 -5.80
N LEU A 78 26.64 4.48 -4.78
CA LEU A 78 27.56 3.95 -3.76
C LEU A 78 28.19 2.59 -4.13
N GLY A 79 27.90 2.06 -5.32
CA GLY A 79 28.49 0.81 -5.81
C GLY A 79 27.69 -0.46 -5.52
N THR A 80 26.48 -0.34 -4.93
CA THR A 80 25.61 -1.49 -4.63
C THR A 80 25.07 -2.10 -5.94
N PRO A 81 25.15 -3.43 -6.15
CA PRO A 81 24.70 -4.06 -7.38
C PRO A 81 23.20 -3.87 -7.65
N ILE A 82 22.85 -3.58 -8.90
CA ILE A 82 21.46 -3.58 -9.37
C ILE A 82 21.28 -4.79 -10.30
N TRP A 83 20.36 -5.68 -9.95
CA TRP A 83 20.12 -6.93 -10.67
C TRP A 83 18.94 -6.84 -11.64
N GLN A 84 19.12 -7.48 -12.78
CA GLN A 84 18.10 -7.79 -13.76
C GLN A 84 17.89 -9.31 -13.80
N ILE A 85 16.63 -9.74 -13.88
CA ILE A 85 16.25 -11.16 -13.96
C ILE A 85 15.34 -11.35 -15.18
N ASP A 86 15.81 -12.11 -16.17
CA ASP A 86 15.03 -12.45 -17.36
C ASP A 86 14.43 -13.87 -17.26
N ILE A 87 13.17 -14.02 -17.64
CA ILE A 87 12.39 -15.26 -17.55
C ILE A 87 11.54 -15.45 -18.81
N GLY A 88 11.53 -16.66 -19.38
CA GLY A 88 10.80 -16.95 -20.62
C GLY A 88 11.52 -16.49 -21.88
N THR A 89 10.94 -16.80 -23.04
CA THR A 89 11.52 -16.57 -24.37
C THR A 89 10.51 -16.06 -25.39
N GLY A 90 9.30 -15.75 -24.95
CA GLY A 90 8.23 -15.36 -25.86
C GLY A 90 8.36 -13.94 -26.42
N PRO A 91 7.63 -13.64 -27.50
CA PRO A 91 7.74 -12.37 -28.22
C PRO A 91 7.14 -11.17 -27.48
N VAL A 92 6.14 -11.39 -26.61
CA VAL A 92 5.53 -10.32 -25.82
C VAL A 92 6.40 -10.02 -24.62
N LYS A 93 6.78 -8.76 -24.40
CA LYS A 93 7.77 -8.39 -23.40
C LYS A 93 7.16 -7.60 -22.26
N MET A 94 7.39 -8.04 -21.03
CA MET A 94 6.94 -7.36 -19.82
C MET A 94 8.14 -6.95 -18.97
N LEU A 95 8.30 -5.65 -18.71
CA LEU A 95 9.27 -5.10 -17.76
C LEU A 95 8.55 -4.77 -16.45
N ALA A 96 9.06 -5.24 -15.32
CA ALA A 96 8.59 -4.83 -13.99
C ALA A 96 9.76 -4.33 -13.15
N TRP A 97 9.58 -3.21 -12.46
CA TRP A 97 10.59 -2.64 -11.58
C TRP A 97 9.96 -2.14 -10.29
N SER A 98 10.73 -2.20 -9.20
CA SER A 98 10.30 -1.75 -7.88
C SER A 98 11.38 -0.97 -7.14
N GLN A 99 10.95 -0.26 -6.10
CA GLN A 99 11.82 0.40 -5.12
C GLN A 99 12.83 1.34 -5.76
N MET A 100 12.35 2.14 -6.73
CA MET A 100 13.09 3.29 -7.25
C MET A 100 13.10 4.46 -6.25
N HIS A 101 12.07 4.53 -5.39
CA HIS A 101 12.18 5.18 -4.11
C HIS A 101 12.58 4.11 -3.09
N GLY A 102 13.64 4.37 -2.34
CA GLY A 102 14.21 3.37 -1.44
C GLY A 102 13.28 2.97 -0.30
N ASN A 103 12.41 3.86 0.15
CA ASN A 103 11.48 3.65 1.25
C ASN A 103 10.16 2.95 0.88
N GLU A 104 10.11 2.26 -0.26
CA GLU A 104 8.89 1.65 -0.83
C GLU A 104 9.12 0.14 -1.06
N SER A 105 9.13 -0.62 0.03
CA SER A 105 9.63 -1.99 0.07
C SER A 105 8.64 -3.07 -0.38
N THR A 106 7.34 -2.76 -0.40
CA THR A 106 6.26 -3.76 -0.52
C THR A 106 6.37 -4.59 -1.79
N ALA A 107 6.58 -3.93 -2.93
CA ALA A 107 6.63 -4.59 -4.23
C ALA A 107 7.91 -5.43 -4.45
N THR A 108 9.03 -5.04 -3.85
CA THR A 108 10.27 -5.84 -3.90
C THR A 108 10.05 -7.19 -3.23
N ALA A 109 9.36 -7.21 -2.08
CA ALA A 109 9.00 -8.46 -1.41
C ALA A 109 8.04 -9.31 -2.25
N ALA A 110 7.07 -8.68 -2.93
CA ALA A 110 6.15 -9.36 -3.84
C ALA A 110 6.87 -9.98 -5.05
N LEU A 111 7.91 -9.33 -5.58
CA LEU A 111 8.74 -9.91 -6.64
C LEU A 111 9.53 -11.12 -6.15
N MET A 112 10.01 -11.14 -4.91
CA MET A 112 10.64 -12.34 -4.34
C MET A 112 9.63 -13.49 -4.19
N ASP A 113 8.40 -13.20 -3.75
CA ASP A 113 7.33 -14.19 -3.71
C ASP A 113 6.99 -14.72 -5.12
N LEU A 114 6.95 -13.85 -6.12
CA LEU A 114 6.75 -14.23 -7.52
C LEU A 114 7.86 -15.19 -8.01
N LEU A 115 9.13 -14.94 -7.67
CA LEU A 115 10.22 -15.85 -8.03
C LEU A 115 10.03 -17.23 -7.40
N ASN A 116 9.59 -17.32 -6.15
CA ASN A 116 9.26 -18.62 -5.53
C ASN A 116 8.10 -19.31 -6.22
N PHE A 117 7.06 -18.55 -6.56
CA PHE A 117 5.92 -19.08 -7.29
C PHE A 117 6.34 -19.66 -8.64
N ILE A 118 7.12 -18.91 -9.42
CA ILE A 118 7.63 -19.38 -10.71
C ILE A 118 8.55 -20.59 -10.48
N ALA A 119 9.40 -20.59 -9.47
CA ALA A 119 10.33 -21.71 -9.22
C ALA A 119 9.65 -23.01 -8.76
N ALA A 120 8.47 -22.93 -8.15
CA ALA A 120 7.83 -24.09 -7.53
C ALA A 120 7.42 -25.16 -8.57
N GLU A 121 7.77 -26.43 -8.34
CA GLU A 121 7.50 -27.51 -9.30
C GLU A 121 6.01 -27.67 -9.63
N ARG A 122 5.14 -27.51 -8.62
CA ARG A 122 3.68 -27.54 -8.79
C ARG A 122 3.15 -26.49 -9.79
N GLN A 123 3.91 -25.44 -10.08
CA GLN A 123 3.54 -24.39 -11.04
C GLN A 123 4.03 -24.66 -12.46
N LYS A 124 4.55 -25.87 -12.76
CA LYS A 124 5.02 -26.22 -14.10
C LYS A 124 3.95 -26.02 -15.17
N SER A 125 2.73 -26.52 -14.95
CA SER A 125 1.64 -26.36 -15.92
C SER A 125 1.26 -24.90 -16.14
N TRP A 126 1.29 -24.08 -15.08
CA TRP A 126 1.07 -22.65 -15.16
C TRP A 126 2.18 -21.96 -16.00
N ARG A 127 3.45 -22.28 -15.74
CA ARG A 127 4.60 -21.75 -16.49
C ARG A 127 4.56 -22.10 -17.98
N ASP A 128 4.26 -23.37 -18.29
CA ASP A 128 4.25 -23.88 -19.66
C ASP A 128 3.23 -23.14 -20.55
N ASN A 129 2.20 -22.51 -19.97
CA ASN A 129 1.20 -21.75 -20.71
C ASN A 129 1.70 -20.41 -21.26
N TRP A 130 2.77 -19.84 -20.69
CA TRP A 130 3.24 -18.49 -21.03
C TRP A 130 4.73 -18.39 -21.36
N LEU A 131 5.61 -19.31 -20.93
CA LEU A 131 7.08 -19.19 -21.11
C LEU A 131 7.52 -18.95 -22.57
N SER A 132 6.81 -19.50 -23.56
CA SER A 132 7.08 -19.30 -24.98
C SER A 132 6.32 -18.13 -25.61
N LYS A 133 5.45 -17.46 -24.85
CA LYS A 133 4.59 -16.34 -25.29
C LYS A 133 5.02 -14.99 -24.70
N VAL A 134 5.51 -15.02 -23.45
CA VAL A 134 5.95 -13.85 -22.70
C VAL A 134 7.42 -13.99 -22.32
N SER A 135 8.18 -12.91 -22.48
CA SER A 135 9.47 -12.70 -21.83
C SER A 135 9.32 -11.65 -20.74
N ILE A 136 9.70 -11.98 -19.52
CA ILE A 136 9.62 -11.10 -18.35
C ILE A 136 11.03 -10.61 -18.01
N ARG A 137 11.16 -9.32 -17.75
CA ARG A 137 12.35 -8.71 -17.17
C ARG A 137 11.99 -8.06 -15.84
N LEU A 138 12.61 -8.51 -14.76
CA LEU A 138 12.43 -7.95 -13.42
C LEU A 138 13.66 -7.14 -13.01
N ILE A 139 13.45 -5.98 -12.41
CA ILE A 139 14.47 -5.19 -11.70
C ILE A 139 13.98 -4.98 -10.26
N PRO A 140 14.31 -5.90 -9.33
CA PRO A 140 13.67 -5.92 -8.00
C PRO A 140 13.98 -4.73 -7.10
N MET A 141 15.09 -4.03 -7.33
CA MET A 141 15.48 -2.88 -6.53
C MET A 141 16.29 -1.92 -7.40
N VAL A 142 15.65 -0.83 -7.82
CA VAL A 142 16.30 0.20 -8.66
C VAL A 142 17.22 1.09 -7.81
N ASN A 143 16.84 1.40 -6.57
CA ASN A 143 17.56 2.34 -5.69
C ASN A 143 18.03 1.67 -4.38
N PRO A 144 19.03 0.77 -4.44
CA PRO A 144 19.51 0.08 -3.23
C PRO A 144 20.15 1.03 -2.20
N ASP A 145 20.73 2.15 -2.63
CA ASP A 145 21.31 3.14 -1.71
C ASP A 145 20.23 3.87 -0.91
N GLY A 146 19.16 4.28 -1.59
CA GLY A 146 18.00 4.87 -0.93
C GLY A 146 17.34 3.87 0.02
N ALA A 147 17.30 2.59 -0.35
CA ALA A 147 16.73 1.52 0.45
C ALA A 147 17.47 1.34 1.78
N ALA A 148 18.80 1.25 1.73
CA ALA A 148 19.65 1.19 2.92
C ALA A 148 19.49 2.42 3.84
N ALA A 149 19.14 3.58 3.27
CA ALA A 149 18.89 4.81 4.00
C ALA A 149 17.43 5.00 4.45
N GLY A 150 16.49 4.11 4.09
CA GLY A 150 15.05 4.33 4.28
C GLY A 150 14.55 5.62 3.62
N SER A 151 15.15 6.01 2.50
CA SER A 151 14.94 7.30 1.84
C SER A 151 14.20 7.14 0.52
N ARG A 152 13.34 8.12 0.22
CA ARG A 152 12.73 8.26 -1.11
C ARG A 152 13.79 8.52 -2.20
N PHE A 153 14.84 9.25 -1.85
CA PHE A 153 15.86 9.71 -2.79
C PHE A 153 17.03 8.73 -2.87
N ASN A 154 17.81 8.76 -3.96
CA ASN A 154 19.08 8.02 -3.99
C ASN A 154 20.15 8.70 -3.10
N SER A 155 21.35 8.12 -3.02
CA SER A 155 22.46 8.65 -2.22
C SER A 155 22.94 10.05 -2.62
N MET A 156 22.58 10.53 -3.82
CA MET A 156 22.87 11.89 -4.28
C MET A 156 21.73 12.88 -4.00
N GLY A 157 20.66 12.46 -3.33
CA GLY A 157 19.49 13.29 -3.06
C GLY A 157 18.55 13.49 -4.25
N ILE A 158 18.71 12.71 -5.33
CA ILE A 158 17.87 12.80 -6.53
C ILE A 158 16.66 11.87 -6.35
N ASP A 159 15.45 12.40 -6.61
CA ASP A 159 14.26 11.57 -6.84
C ASP A 159 14.38 10.98 -8.25
N ILE A 160 14.69 9.68 -8.33
CA ILE A 160 14.87 8.98 -9.61
C ILE A 160 13.60 9.11 -10.47
N ASN A 161 12.41 9.13 -9.87
CA ASN A 161 11.14 9.30 -10.56
C ASN A 161 10.82 10.77 -10.90
N ARG A 162 11.80 11.67 -10.78
CA ARG A 162 11.77 13.04 -11.29
C ARG A 162 12.93 13.33 -12.25
N ASP A 163 13.70 12.30 -12.59
CA ASP A 163 14.94 12.34 -13.36
C ASP A 163 14.85 11.54 -14.67
N ALA A 164 13.68 11.03 -15.08
CA ALA A 164 13.54 10.20 -16.28
C ALA A 164 13.94 10.92 -17.59
N LYS A 165 13.89 12.26 -17.59
CA LYS A 165 14.36 13.06 -18.72
C LYS A 165 15.86 13.31 -18.71
N ALA A 166 16.38 13.78 -17.57
CA ALA A 166 17.74 14.27 -17.47
C ALA A 166 18.74 13.14 -17.23
N LEU A 167 18.29 12.03 -16.62
CA LEU A 167 19.05 10.81 -16.38
C LEU A 167 20.39 11.09 -15.68
N GLN A 168 20.36 11.97 -14.67
CA GLN A 168 21.52 12.36 -13.88
C GLN A 168 21.93 11.26 -12.90
N SER A 169 20.97 10.50 -12.37
CA SER A 169 21.19 9.34 -11.51
C SER A 169 21.75 8.14 -12.30
N PRO A 170 22.76 7.41 -11.78
CA PRO A 170 23.18 6.14 -12.38
C PRO A 170 22.03 5.13 -12.40
N GLU A 171 21.22 5.08 -11.34
CA GLU A 171 20.06 4.18 -11.24
C GLU A 171 19.04 4.48 -12.35
N GLY A 172 18.71 5.76 -12.58
CA GLY A 172 17.81 6.16 -13.65
C GLY A 172 18.35 5.84 -15.05
N ARG A 173 19.66 6.02 -15.28
CA ARG A 173 20.29 5.61 -16.56
C ARG A 173 20.16 4.12 -16.80
N LEU A 174 20.42 3.30 -15.78
CA LEU A 174 20.32 1.84 -15.87
C LEU A 174 18.89 1.37 -16.18
N LEU A 175 17.88 1.94 -15.50
CA LEU A 175 16.47 1.62 -15.77
C LEU A 175 16.06 2.01 -17.20
N MET A 176 16.44 3.21 -17.65
CA MET A 176 16.18 3.66 -19.02
C MET A 176 16.88 2.79 -20.07
N GLN A 177 18.13 2.39 -19.82
CA GLN A 177 18.87 1.49 -20.68
C GLN A 177 18.17 0.13 -20.78
N ALA A 178 17.80 -0.47 -19.65
CA ALA A 178 17.11 -1.75 -19.62
C ALA A 178 15.80 -1.72 -20.43
N ALA A 179 15.02 -0.64 -20.34
CA ALA A 179 13.81 -0.46 -21.13
C ALA A 179 14.09 -0.30 -22.64
N LYS A 180 15.07 0.51 -23.02
CA LYS A 180 15.44 0.75 -24.43
C LYS A 180 15.99 -0.51 -25.12
N GLU A 181 16.77 -1.31 -24.40
CA GLU A 181 17.32 -2.56 -24.92
C GLU A 181 16.25 -3.65 -25.00
N PHE A 182 15.44 -3.79 -23.96
CA PHE A 182 14.41 -4.81 -23.90
C PHE A 182 13.27 -4.53 -24.87
N LYS A 183 12.87 -3.26 -25.02
CA LYS A 183 11.70 -2.79 -25.77
C LYS A 183 10.42 -3.49 -25.31
N PRO A 184 9.99 -3.29 -24.05
CA PRO A 184 8.82 -3.95 -23.51
C PRO A 184 7.53 -3.52 -24.20
N ASP A 185 6.57 -4.43 -24.32
CA ASP A 185 5.18 -4.14 -24.68
C ASP A 185 4.38 -3.65 -23.48
N PHE A 186 4.72 -4.15 -22.28
CA PHE A 186 4.11 -3.84 -21.00
C PHE A 186 5.14 -3.41 -19.97
N GLY A 187 4.79 -2.41 -19.16
CA GLY A 187 5.62 -1.93 -18.05
C GLY A 187 4.84 -1.94 -16.75
N LEU A 188 5.33 -2.61 -15.71
CA LEU A 188 4.74 -2.57 -14.37
C LEU A 188 5.62 -1.71 -13.45
N ASN A 189 5.12 -0.52 -13.14
CA ASN A 189 5.75 0.42 -12.23
C ASN A 189 5.23 0.15 -10.82
N LEU A 190 6.09 -0.38 -9.94
CA LEU A 190 5.66 -0.85 -8.62
C LEU A 190 6.17 0.08 -7.51
N HIS A 191 5.25 0.66 -6.77
CA HIS A 191 5.47 1.71 -5.76
C HIS A 191 4.69 1.44 -4.46
N ASP A 192 5.01 2.24 -3.44
CA ASP A 192 4.17 2.39 -2.25
C ASP A 192 3.61 3.82 -2.19
N GLN A 193 2.37 3.93 -1.72
CA GLN A 193 1.75 5.21 -1.39
C GLN A 193 1.65 5.39 0.13
N ASN A 194 1.35 6.63 0.54
CA ASN A 194 1.12 6.94 1.94
C ASN A 194 -0.08 6.13 2.48
N ARG A 195 -0.02 5.73 3.74
CA ARG A 195 -1.10 5.03 4.44
C ARG A 195 -2.38 5.88 4.60
N PHE A 196 -2.28 7.21 4.45
CA PHE A 196 -3.40 8.14 4.64
C PHE A 196 -4.34 8.31 3.43
N TYR A 197 -4.13 7.57 2.33
CA TYR A 197 -5.01 7.61 1.18
C TYR A 197 -6.31 6.83 1.42
N ALA A 198 -7.44 7.44 1.08
CA ALA A 198 -8.76 6.79 1.08
C ALA A 198 -9.20 6.38 -0.34
N VAL A 199 -10.11 5.41 -0.44
CA VAL A 199 -10.79 5.06 -1.69
C VAL A 199 -11.93 6.03 -1.95
N GLY A 200 -11.78 6.92 -2.94
CA GLY A 200 -12.76 7.96 -3.25
C GLY A 200 -13.13 8.79 -2.00
N ASP A 201 -14.43 8.96 -1.80
CA ASP A 201 -14.99 9.61 -0.61
C ASP A 201 -15.37 8.63 0.51
N SER A 202 -14.96 7.37 0.40
CA SER A 202 -15.21 6.38 1.45
C SER A 202 -14.25 6.57 2.63
N ASN A 203 -14.57 5.90 3.74
CA ASN A 203 -13.74 5.85 4.94
C ASN A 203 -12.77 4.65 4.94
N LYS A 204 -12.57 4.00 3.80
CA LYS A 204 -11.65 2.86 3.63
C LYS A 204 -10.31 3.31 3.06
N GLN A 205 -9.24 2.69 3.54
CA GLN A 205 -7.89 2.86 3.02
C GLN A 205 -7.81 2.41 1.55
N ALA A 206 -7.06 3.14 0.73
CA ALA A 206 -6.65 2.65 -0.59
C ALA A 206 -5.45 1.70 -0.41
N THR A 207 -5.71 0.41 -0.22
CA THR A 207 -4.63 -0.59 -0.05
C THR A 207 -3.89 -0.84 -1.36
N ILE A 208 -4.58 -0.81 -2.50
CA ILE A 208 -3.96 -0.79 -3.83
C ILE A 208 -4.54 0.38 -4.62
N SER A 209 -3.67 1.19 -5.25
CA SER A 209 -4.10 2.11 -6.30
C SER A 209 -3.48 1.76 -7.65
N LEU A 210 -4.28 1.82 -8.70
CA LEU A 210 -3.84 1.51 -10.06
C LEU A 210 -3.90 2.74 -10.96
N LEU A 211 -3.02 2.84 -11.95
CA LEU A 211 -3.08 3.92 -12.95
C LEU A 211 -2.49 3.45 -14.27
N ALA A 212 -3.15 3.79 -15.37
CA ALA A 212 -2.54 3.79 -16.70
C ALA A 212 -1.97 5.21 -16.95
N PRO A 213 -0.65 5.42 -16.81
CA PRO A 213 -0.06 6.76 -16.85
C PRO A 213 -0.39 7.49 -18.14
N ALA A 214 -0.53 8.81 -18.06
CA ALA A 214 -0.68 9.64 -19.24
C ALA A 214 0.67 9.76 -19.97
N PHE A 215 0.63 9.91 -21.29
CA PHE A 215 1.81 10.22 -22.10
C PHE A 215 1.87 11.69 -22.54
N ASN A 216 0.80 12.47 -22.26
CA ASN A 216 0.71 13.89 -22.55
C ASN A 216 -0.24 14.60 -21.56
N GLU A 217 -0.23 15.94 -21.57
CA GLU A 217 -1.08 16.77 -20.71
C GLU A 217 -2.59 16.60 -20.99
N ALA A 218 -2.95 16.35 -22.26
CA ALA A 218 -4.34 16.10 -22.67
C ALA A 218 -4.90 14.78 -22.13
N LYS A 219 -4.02 13.88 -21.65
CA LYS A 219 -4.35 12.54 -21.18
C LYS A 219 -5.07 11.74 -22.26
N ASP A 220 -4.57 11.82 -23.49
CA ASP A 220 -5.10 11.04 -24.61
C ASP A 220 -4.99 9.53 -24.34
N ILE A 221 -5.82 8.76 -25.04
CA ILE A 221 -5.84 7.29 -25.00
C ILE A 221 -5.40 6.79 -26.37
N ASP A 222 -4.12 6.42 -26.49
CA ASP A 222 -3.60 5.69 -27.64
C ASP A 222 -3.76 4.17 -27.41
N GLU A 223 -3.31 3.36 -28.37
CA GLU A 223 -3.43 1.90 -28.25
C GLU A 223 -2.59 1.34 -27.10
N ALA A 224 -1.41 1.90 -26.80
CA ALA A 224 -0.58 1.44 -25.68
C ALA A 224 -1.26 1.69 -24.34
N ARG A 225 -1.76 2.92 -24.10
CA ARG A 225 -2.47 3.26 -22.87
C ARG A 225 -3.80 2.53 -22.75
N LYS A 226 -4.51 2.30 -23.85
CA LYS A 226 -5.71 1.46 -23.90
C LYS A 226 -5.42 0.04 -23.41
N ARG A 227 -4.34 -0.61 -23.90
CA ARG A 227 -3.94 -1.95 -23.42
C ARG A 227 -3.63 -1.95 -21.92
N ALA A 228 -2.99 -0.90 -21.40
CA ALA A 228 -2.73 -0.76 -19.97
C ALA A 228 -4.04 -0.62 -19.16
N MET A 229 -4.98 0.22 -19.62
CA MET A 229 -6.31 0.35 -18.99
C MET A 229 -7.08 -0.97 -18.99
N GLN A 230 -6.99 -1.73 -20.07
CA GLN A 230 -7.59 -3.05 -20.18
C GLN A 230 -6.98 -4.06 -19.22
N LEU A 231 -5.65 -4.11 -19.10
CA LEU A 231 -4.98 -4.94 -18.09
C LEU A 231 -5.39 -4.55 -16.66
N ILE A 232 -5.54 -3.25 -16.39
CA ILE A 232 -6.08 -2.77 -15.11
C ILE A 232 -7.53 -3.24 -14.89
N GLY A 233 -8.32 -3.41 -15.95
CA GLY A 233 -9.65 -4.03 -15.88
C GLY A 233 -9.61 -5.44 -15.26
N ASP A 234 -8.68 -6.29 -15.71
CA ASP A 234 -8.49 -7.62 -15.11
C ASP A 234 -7.98 -7.53 -13.66
N MET A 235 -7.06 -6.59 -13.39
CA MET A 235 -6.57 -6.34 -12.03
C MET A 235 -7.69 -5.92 -11.08
N ARG A 236 -8.61 -5.09 -11.55
CA ARG A 236 -9.77 -4.67 -10.78
C ARG A 236 -10.66 -5.88 -10.44
N ASP A 237 -10.96 -6.74 -11.40
CA ASP A 237 -11.84 -7.90 -11.16
C ASP A 237 -11.26 -8.85 -10.09
N LEU A 238 -9.94 -9.06 -10.12
CA LEU A 238 -9.22 -9.79 -9.08
C LEU A 238 -9.34 -9.09 -7.71
N LEU A 239 -9.10 -7.77 -7.65
CA LEU A 239 -9.12 -7.02 -6.40
C LEU A 239 -10.53 -6.85 -5.81
N GLU A 240 -11.55 -6.73 -6.64
CA GLU A 240 -12.96 -6.73 -6.19
C GLU A 240 -13.34 -8.07 -5.55
N THR A 241 -12.73 -9.16 -6.02
CA THR A 241 -12.92 -10.50 -5.43
C THR A 241 -12.10 -10.68 -4.14
N GLU A 242 -10.81 -10.33 -4.16
CA GLU A 242 -9.87 -10.61 -3.06
C GLU A 242 -9.95 -9.60 -1.91
N LEU A 243 -10.23 -8.32 -2.20
CA LEU A 243 -10.27 -7.25 -1.20
C LEU A 243 -11.27 -6.12 -1.56
N PRO A 244 -12.58 -6.40 -1.52
CA PRO A 244 -13.61 -5.47 -1.96
C PRO A 244 -13.60 -4.13 -1.20
N GLY A 245 -13.54 -3.04 -1.97
CA GLY A 245 -13.61 -1.66 -1.48
C GLY A 245 -12.29 -1.06 -1.00
N TYR A 246 -11.15 -1.69 -1.28
CA TYR A 246 -9.81 -1.19 -0.96
C TYR A 246 -8.96 -0.85 -2.22
N LEU A 247 -9.58 -0.88 -3.40
CA LEU A 247 -8.99 -0.49 -4.68
C LEU A 247 -9.36 0.96 -5.01
N ALA A 248 -8.35 1.74 -5.40
CA ALA A 248 -8.52 3.06 -5.98
C ALA A 248 -7.72 3.24 -7.28
N LYS A 249 -7.89 4.39 -7.91
CA LYS A 249 -7.10 4.87 -9.03
C LYS A 249 -6.17 5.96 -8.55
N TYR A 250 -4.89 5.88 -8.90
CA TYR A 250 -3.96 6.95 -8.52
C TYR A 250 -4.22 8.22 -9.33
N ASN A 251 -3.83 9.39 -8.79
CA ASN A 251 -3.93 10.66 -9.51
C ASN A 251 -3.19 10.57 -10.85
N ASP A 252 -3.88 10.95 -11.93
CA ASP A 252 -3.42 10.81 -13.31
C ASP A 252 -2.78 12.09 -13.90
N THR A 253 -2.31 13.00 -13.03
CA THR A 253 -1.60 14.21 -13.46
C THR A 253 -0.32 13.84 -14.20
N PHE A 254 -0.23 14.30 -15.44
CA PHE A 254 0.93 14.06 -16.30
C PHE A 254 2.20 14.71 -15.74
N SER A 255 3.27 13.92 -15.70
CA SER A 255 4.61 14.33 -15.30
C SER A 255 5.61 13.77 -16.32
N TRP A 256 5.96 14.56 -17.33
CA TRP A 256 6.96 14.20 -18.35
C TRP A 256 8.38 13.87 -17.82
N ARG A 257 8.62 14.00 -16.50
CA ARG A 257 9.88 13.66 -15.81
C ARG A 257 9.81 12.36 -15.00
N SER A 258 8.64 11.71 -14.90
CA SER A 258 8.48 10.41 -14.23
C SER A 258 8.75 9.27 -15.20
N PHE A 259 9.21 8.13 -14.68
CA PHE A 259 9.50 6.95 -15.51
C PHE A 259 8.22 6.34 -16.08
N GLY A 260 7.13 6.30 -15.30
CA GLY A 260 5.85 5.76 -15.76
C GLY A 260 5.31 6.47 -17.01
N ASP A 261 5.24 7.80 -16.97
CA ASP A 261 4.76 8.64 -18.07
C ASP A 261 5.75 8.64 -19.25
N THR A 262 7.05 8.66 -18.96
CA THR A 262 8.09 8.58 -20.00
C THR A 262 7.99 7.26 -20.77
N PHE A 263 7.82 6.14 -20.08
CA PHE A 263 7.66 4.83 -20.70
C PHE A 263 6.31 4.71 -21.44
N ALA A 264 5.23 5.27 -20.90
CA ALA A 264 3.97 5.40 -21.64
C ALA A 264 4.17 6.18 -22.95
N GLY A 265 4.89 7.31 -22.91
CA GLY A 265 5.25 8.09 -24.11
C GLY A 265 6.21 7.40 -25.07
N MET A 266 6.88 6.32 -24.65
CA MET A 266 7.65 5.42 -25.52
C MET A 266 6.78 4.34 -26.17
N GLY A 267 5.46 4.35 -25.97
CA GLY A 267 4.52 3.37 -26.50
C GLY A 267 4.43 2.09 -25.67
N ILE A 268 4.93 2.10 -24.44
CA ILE A 268 4.86 0.96 -23.51
C ILE A 268 3.50 1.01 -22.81
N SER A 269 2.81 -0.14 -22.73
CA SER A 269 1.55 -0.26 -22.00
C SER A 269 1.85 -0.30 -20.50
N THR A 270 2.08 0.88 -19.91
CA THR A 270 2.53 1.02 -18.53
C THR A 270 1.37 0.99 -17.55
N VAL A 271 1.50 0.23 -16.47
CA VAL A 271 0.59 0.18 -15.32
C VAL A 271 1.38 0.55 -14.07
N LEU A 272 0.90 1.55 -13.34
CA LEU A 272 1.35 1.87 -11.99
C LEU A 272 0.53 1.06 -10.98
N ILE A 273 1.22 0.44 -10.01
CA ILE A 273 0.64 -0.23 -8.86
C ILE A 273 1.22 0.40 -7.59
N GLU A 274 0.37 1.04 -6.81
CA GLU A 274 0.70 1.75 -5.57
C GLU A 274 0.21 0.97 -4.36
N SER A 275 1.13 0.58 -3.48
CA SER A 275 0.84 -0.18 -2.26
C SER A 275 0.58 0.77 -1.09
N GLY A 276 -0.68 0.87 -0.67
CA GLY A 276 -1.08 1.68 0.47
C GLY A 276 -1.18 0.88 1.77
N GLY A 277 -1.78 1.48 2.79
CA GLY A 277 -1.98 0.81 4.07
C GLY A 277 -3.26 -0.04 4.08
N HIS A 278 -3.32 -0.95 5.05
CA HIS A 278 -4.50 -1.74 5.37
C HIS A 278 -4.67 -1.79 6.91
N PRO A 279 -5.89 -1.87 7.46
CA PRO A 279 -6.08 -2.03 8.89
C PRO A 279 -5.28 -3.23 9.45
N ARG A 280 -4.57 -3.00 10.57
CA ARG A 280 -3.77 -4.02 11.27
C ARG A 280 -2.66 -4.66 10.41
N ASP A 281 -2.05 -3.87 9.54
CA ASP A 281 -1.01 -4.35 8.61
C ASP A 281 0.14 -3.34 8.50
N ASP A 282 0.93 -3.24 9.57
CA ASP A 282 1.99 -2.21 9.69
C ASP A 282 3.08 -2.35 8.62
N ASN A 283 3.34 -3.58 8.15
CA ASN A 283 4.35 -3.90 7.14
C ASN A 283 3.75 -4.14 5.75
N ARG A 284 2.51 -3.70 5.48
CA ARG A 284 1.84 -3.80 4.16
C ARG A 284 1.80 -5.23 3.57
N GLN A 285 1.70 -6.26 4.40
CA GLN A 285 1.66 -7.66 3.98
C GLN A 285 0.40 -8.02 3.20
N VAL A 286 -0.73 -7.33 3.43
CA VAL A 286 -1.93 -7.45 2.61
C VAL A 286 -1.66 -6.93 1.21
N ALA A 287 -1.06 -5.74 1.09
CA ALA A 287 -0.70 -5.19 -0.21
C ALA A 287 0.39 -6.02 -0.92
N ARG A 288 1.37 -6.58 -0.19
CA ARG A 288 2.37 -7.51 -0.73
C ARG A 288 1.70 -8.74 -1.36
N LYS A 289 0.78 -9.40 -0.65
CA LYS A 289 0.01 -10.53 -1.18
C LYS A 289 -0.71 -10.16 -2.47
N LEU A 290 -1.44 -9.05 -2.46
CA LEU A 290 -2.20 -8.59 -3.63
C LEU A 290 -1.28 -8.27 -4.80
N ASN A 291 -0.13 -7.62 -4.58
CA ASN A 291 0.87 -7.39 -5.62
C ASN A 291 1.33 -8.72 -6.24
N THR A 292 1.62 -9.75 -5.45
CA THR A 292 2.01 -11.07 -5.99
C THR A 292 0.89 -11.69 -6.83
N GLN A 293 -0.35 -11.63 -6.36
CA GLN A 293 -1.51 -12.13 -7.12
C GLN A 293 -1.71 -11.35 -8.43
N LEU A 294 -1.58 -10.02 -8.40
CA LEU A 294 -1.66 -9.14 -9.57
C LEU A 294 -0.55 -9.43 -10.58
N LEU A 295 0.68 -9.68 -10.12
CA LEU A 295 1.81 -10.04 -10.98
C LEU A 295 1.59 -11.39 -11.67
N VAL A 296 1.17 -12.42 -10.92
CA VAL A 296 0.83 -13.74 -11.46
C VAL A 296 -0.27 -13.63 -12.51
N MET A 297 -1.36 -12.93 -12.17
CA MET A 297 -2.49 -12.70 -13.08
C MET A 297 -2.06 -11.93 -14.33
N SER A 298 -1.22 -10.90 -14.19
CA SER A 298 -0.76 -10.10 -15.33
C SER A 298 0.00 -10.94 -16.35
N VAL A 299 0.85 -11.87 -15.89
CA VAL A 299 1.58 -12.80 -16.78
C VAL A 299 0.60 -13.68 -17.55
N GLU A 300 -0.42 -14.23 -16.89
CA GLU A 300 -1.45 -15.05 -17.54
C GLU A 300 -2.28 -14.24 -18.55
N SER A 301 -2.75 -13.07 -18.16
CA SER A 301 -3.60 -12.23 -19.00
C SER A 301 -2.83 -11.72 -20.22
N ILE A 302 -1.59 -11.27 -20.05
CA ILE A 302 -0.73 -10.85 -21.17
C ILE A 302 -0.40 -12.03 -22.09
N GLY A 303 -0.06 -13.19 -21.53
CA GLY A 303 0.30 -14.38 -22.31
C GLY A 303 -0.88 -15.01 -23.07
N SER A 304 -2.10 -14.84 -22.59
CA SER A 304 -3.32 -15.32 -23.24
C SER A 304 -3.99 -14.26 -24.13
N GLY A 305 -3.71 -12.98 -23.90
CA GLY A 305 -4.44 -11.86 -24.51
C GLY A 305 -5.79 -11.55 -23.85
N ALA A 306 -6.10 -12.14 -22.69
CA ALA A 306 -7.40 -12.01 -22.03
C ALA A 306 -7.80 -10.56 -21.74
N TYR A 307 -6.84 -9.71 -21.35
CA TYR A 307 -7.07 -8.28 -21.08
C TYR A 307 -7.82 -7.57 -22.22
N GLN A 308 -7.66 -8.00 -23.47
CA GLN A 308 -8.31 -7.36 -24.62
C GLN A 308 -9.83 -7.39 -24.56
N GLN A 309 -10.42 -8.29 -23.76
CA GLN A 309 -11.86 -8.39 -23.54
C GLN A 309 -12.39 -7.34 -22.54
N GLN A 310 -11.51 -6.71 -21.76
CA GLN A 310 -11.92 -5.70 -20.80
C GLN A 310 -12.39 -4.43 -21.51
N PRO A 311 -13.58 -3.90 -21.18
CA PRO A 311 -14.00 -2.60 -21.67
C PRO A 311 -13.24 -1.48 -20.93
N LEU A 312 -13.03 -0.33 -21.59
CA LEU A 312 -12.41 0.83 -20.93
C LEU A 312 -13.21 1.35 -19.72
N SER A 313 -14.53 1.12 -19.71
CA SER A 313 -15.39 1.43 -18.58
C SER A 313 -14.95 0.71 -17.30
N ALA A 314 -14.26 -0.43 -17.43
CA ALA A 314 -13.76 -1.18 -16.29
C ALA A 314 -12.76 -0.36 -15.47
N TYR A 315 -11.76 0.21 -16.16
CA TYR A 315 -10.80 1.13 -15.58
C TYR A 315 -11.44 2.45 -15.15
N GLN A 316 -12.34 3.00 -15.97
CA GLN A 316 -12.96 4.31 -15.69
C GLN A 316 -13.78 4.29 -14.39
N ALA A 317 -14.45 3.17 -14.10
CA ALA A 317 -15.27 3.00 -12.90
C ALA A 317 -14.47 2.98 -11.58
N ILE A 318 -13.16 2.75 -11.62
CA ILE A 318 -12.34 2.75 -10.40
C ILE A 318 -12.29 4.18 -9.82
N PRO A 319 -12.69 4.37 -8.54
CA PRO A 319 -12.67 5.69 -7.90
C PRO A 319 -11.23 6.17 -7.68
N PHE A 320 -10.98 7.47 -7.80
CA PHE A 320 -9.66 8.04 -7.47
C PHE A 320 -9.33 7.91 -5.98
N ASN A 321 -8.06 7.80 -5.65
CA ASN A 321 -7.59 7.89 -4.27
C ASN A 321 -7.67 9.33 -3.76
N ARG A 322 -7.93 9.49 -2.46
CA ARG A 322 -8.01 10.80 -1.80
C ARG A 322 -6.94 10.91 -0.72
N ASP A 323 -5.95 11.76 -0.96
CA ASP A 323 -4.87 12.02 0.01
C ASP A 323 -5.42 12.62 1.32
N GLY A 324 -4.82 12.22 2.44
CA GLY A 324 -5.20 12.67 3.78
C GLY A 324 -6.60 12.25 4.24
N GLY A 325 -7.30 11.41 3.47
CA GLY A 325 -8.66 10.92 3.76
C GLY A 325 -8.74 9.90 4.90
N ILE A 326 -7.62 9.33 5.32
CA ILE A 326 -7.49 8.41 6.45
C ILE A 326 -6.62 9.04 7.54
N LYS A 327 -6.93 8.75 8.81
CA LYS A 327 -6.17 9.16 10.02
C LYS A 327 -5.71 7.94 10.81
N ASP A 328 -4.74 8.11 11.70
CA ASP A 328 -4.30 7.00 12.55
C ASP A 328 -5.35 6.69 13.61
N VAL A 329 -5.80 7.72 14.33
CA VAL A 329 -6.85 7.60 15.34
C VAL A 329 -7.88 8.69 15.14
N LEU A 330 -9.15 8.34 15.21
CA LEU A 330 -10.26 9.29 15.27
C LEU A 330 -11.00 9.13 16.61
N ILE A 331 -10.98 10.16 17.43
CA ILE A 331 -11.75 10.23 18.69
C ILE A 331 -13.00 11.05 18.41
N ASN A 332 -14.16 10.41 18.42
CA ASN A 332 -15.44 11.06 18.09
C ASN A 332 -16.12 11.62 19.34
N ASN A 333 -16.94 12.66 19.19
CA ASN A 333 -17.88 13.15 20.22
C ASN A 333 -17.24 13.60 21.55
N LEU A 334 -15.99 14.07 21.54
CA LEU A 334 -15.33 14.57 22.75
C LEU A 334 -15.92 15.91 23.18
N GLY A 335 -16.37 16.01 24.43
CA GLY A 335 -16.79 17.28 25.02
C GLY A 335 -15.61 18.21 25.32
N ILE A 336 -15.72 19.47 24.91
CA ILE A 336 -14.78 20.56 25.22
C ILE A 336 -15.53 21.78 25.74
N SER A 337 -14.85 22.60 26.57
CA SER A 337 -15.41 23.87 27.06
C SER A 337 -14.36 24.96 27.07
N VAL A 338 -14.68 26.12 26.49
CA VAL A 338 -13.84 27.34 26.50
C VAL A 338 -14.68 28.52 26.96
N ASN A 339 -14.32 29.12 28.09
CA ASN A 339 -14.99 30.30 28.64
C ASN A 339 -16.53 30.12 28.72
N GLY A 340 -16.99 28.91 29.11
CA GLY A 340 -18.41 28.57 29.21
C GLY A 340 -19.09 28.17 27.90
N ASN A 341 -18.41 28.27 26.76
CA ASN A 341 -18.91 27.76 25.48
C ASN A 341 -18.56 26.28 25.38
N ASN A 342 -19.59 25.44 25.30
CA ASN A 342 -19.45 23.99 25.20
C ASN A 342 -19.59 23.56 23.74
N ALA A 343 -18.80 22.57 23.35
CA ALA A 343 -18.88 21.93 22.04
C ALA A 343 -18.60 20.43 22.18
N GLN A 344 -19.14 19.64 21.25
CA GLN A 344 -18.68 18.28 20.98
C GLN A 344 -17.86 18.33 19.69
N VAL A 345 -16.69 17.72 19.72
CA VAL A 345 -15.75 17.73 18.60
C VAL A 345 -15.18 16.35 18.37
N ASP A 346 -14.80 16.07 17.14
CA ASP A 346 -13.94 14.95 16.80
C ASP A 346 -12.48 15.42 16.82
N LEU A 347 -11.57 14.50 17.17
CA LEU A 347 -10.12 14.69 17.10
C LEU A 347 -9.50 13.66 16.17
N ALA A 348 -8.74 14.12 15.18
CA ALA A 348 -7.88 13.26 14.38
C ALA A 348 -6.46 13.28 14.94
N LEU A 349 -5.85 12.12 15.12
CA LEU A 349 -4.45 11.96 15.49
C LEU A 349 -3.65 11.39 14.32
N GLU A 350 -2.42 11.88 14.18
CA GLU A 350 -1.39 11.26 13.36
C GLU A 350 -0.22 10.85 14.27
N LEU A 351 0.22 9.60 14.12
CA LEU A 351 1.29 8.97 14.88
C LEU A 351 2.57 9.03 14.03
N ASP A 352 3.63 9.61 14.58
CA ASP A 352 4.94 9.57 13.94
C ASP A 352 5.54 8.16 14.06
N THR A 353 5.47 7.39 12.97
CA THR A 353 6.00 6.02 12.92
C THR A 353 7.52 5.96 12.81
N ILE A 354 8.21 7.08 12.58
CA ILE A 354 9.67 7.14 12.35
C ILE A 354 10.41 7.72 13.58
N ALA A 355 9.80 8.65 14.33
CA ALA A 355 10.43 9.33 15.47
C ALA A 355 9.97 8.84 16.86
N GLY A 356 9.81 7.52 17.04
CA GLY A 356 9.50 6.94 18.35
C GLY A 356 8.03 7.08 18.78
N GLY A 357 7.10 7.18 17.83
CA GLY A 357 5.67 7.01 18.10
C GLY A 357 4.98 8.22 18.71
N GLN A 358 5.45 9.45 18.46
CA GLN A 358 4.77 10.63 19.00
C GLN A 358 3.46 10.91 18.27
N GLY A 359 2.34 10.72 18.97
CA GLY A 359 1.03 11.14 18.47
C GLY A 359 0.83 12.64 18.55
N ARG A 360 0.28 13.25 17.50
CA ARG A 360 -0.13 14.66 17.49
C ARG A 360 -1.58 14.80 17.06
N VAL A 361 -2.26 15.80 17.62
CA VAL A 361 -3.59 16.19 17.14
C VAL A 361 -3.41 16.85 15.78
N ARG A 362 -3.90 16.21 14.73
CA ARG A 362 -3.85 16.74 13.37
C ARG A 362 -5.00 17.70 13.10
N ASP A 363 -6.20 17.32 13.48
CA ASP A 363 -7.40 18.11 13.21
C ASP A 363 -8.44 17.99 14.34
N ILE A 364 -9.35 18.97 14.38
CA ILE A 364 -10.36 19.17 15.43
C ILE A 364 -11.61 19.77 14.79
N GLY A 365 -12.78 19.18 15.04
CA GLY A 365 -14.06 19.75 14.61
C GLY A 365 -15.03 18.67 14.13
N ASP A 366 -15.72 18.96 13.02
CA ASP A 366 -16.49 17.96 12.28
C ASP A 366 -15.54 17.18 11.37
N LEU A 367 -15.27 15.93 11.72
CA LEU A 367 -14.35 15.06 11.00
C LEU A 367 -15.08 13.86 10.37
N SER A 368 -16.41 13.97 10.17
CA SER A 368 -17.26 12.87 9.70
C SER A 368 -16.90 12.33 8.31
N ILE A 369 -16.13 13.11 7.54
CA ILE A 369 -15.69 12.78 6.18
C ILE A 369 -14.43 11.90 6.15
N TYR A 370 -13.78 11.67 7.28
CA TYR A 370 -12.51 10.94 7.36
C TYR A 370 -12.73 9.48 7.78
N GLY A 371 -11.93 8.59 7.19
CA GLY A 371 -11.69 7.26 7.75
C GLY A 371 -10.54 7.26 8.74
N ALA A 372 -10.37 6.15 9.46
CA ALA A 372 -9.24 5.99 10.35
C ALA A 372 -8.83 4.51 10.49
N TYR A 373 -7.58 4.28 10.90
CA TYR A 373 -7.13 2.96 11.32
C TYR A 373 -7.76 2.53 12.64
N GLN A 374 -7.91 3.49 13.54
CA GLN A 374 -8.47 3.30 14.88
C GLN A 374 -9.54 4.34 15.15
N GLN A 375 -10.64 3.94 15.79
CA GLN A 375 -11.71 4.84 16.17
C GLN A 375 -12.11 4.63 17.63
N PHE A 376 -12.47 5.72 18.30
CA PHE A 376 -12.95 5.70 19.67
C PHE A 376 -14.11 6.69 19.85
N ASP A 377 -15.23 6.25 20.41
CA ASP A 377 -16.34 7.15 20.76
C ASP A 377 -16.18 7.68 22.18
N ALA A 378 -15.90 8.97 22.31
CA ALA A 378 -15.74 9.67 23.58
C ALA A 378 -17.04 10.29 24.09
N SER A 379 -18.20 9.85 23.60
CA SER A 379 -19.51 10.30 24.08
C SER A 379 -19.62 10.25 25.61
N GLY A 380 -20.04 11.36 26.20
CA GLY A 380 -20.16 11.52 27.65
C GLY A 380 -18.83 11.78 28.39
N LEU A 381 -17.70 11.85 27.67
CA LEU A 381 -16.41 12.26 28.21
C LEU A 381 -16.12 13.73 27.87
N GLN A 382 -15.37 14.37 28.75
CA GLN A 382 -14.90 15.75 28.65
C GLN A 382 -13.38 15.76 28.62
N TYR A 383 -12.82 16.61 27.78
CA TYR A 383 -11.40 16.91 27.76
C TYR A 383 -10.94 17.46 29.12
N GLN A 384 -9.83 16.93 29.61
CA GLN A 384 -9.10 17.47 30.74
C GLN A 384 -7.66 17.79 30.32
N ALA A 385 -7.30 19.05 30.49
CA ALA A 385 -5.97 19.55 30.17
C ALA A 385 -4.86 18.78 30.91
N PRO A 386 -3.71 18.55 30.26
CA PRO A 386 -2.62 17.82 30.86
C PRO A 386 -2.04 18.60 32.06
N LYS A 387 -1.88 17.88 33.17
CA LYS A 387 -1.24 18.38 34.40
C LYS A 387 0.04 17.58 34.66
N ALA A 388 1.09 18.29 35.09
CA ALA A 388 2.39 17.71 35.43
C ALA A 388 2.42 17.21 36.88
N TYR A 389 3.02 16.04 37.09
CA TYR A 389 3.54 15.62 38.39
C TYR A 389 5.02 16.02 38.48
N VAL A 390 5.37 16.87 39.43
CA VAL A 390 6.75 17.35 39.61
C VAL A 390 7.56 16.31 40.37
N LEU A 391 8.62 15.80 39.74
CA LEU A 391 9.57 14.88 40.36
C LEU A 391 10.51 15.65 41.30
N SER A 392 10.20 15.62 42.59
CA SER A 392 11.01 16.24 43.66
C SER A 392 11.82 15.23 44.47
N LYS A 393 11.52 13.93 44.34
CA LYS A 393 12.21 12.80 44.97
C LYS A 393 12.07 11.56 44.09
N ALA A 394 12.87 10.53 44.40
CA ALA A 394 12.76 9.24 43.72
C ALA A 394 11.33 8.67 43.81
N LEU A 395 10.82 8.20 42.67
CA LEU A 395 9.51 7.61 42.50
C LEU A 395 9.65 6.35 41.64
N THR A 396 9.14 5.23 42.15
CA THR A 396 8.98 4.00 41.37
C THR A 396 7.51 3.84 41.02
N LEU A 397 7.21 3.71 39.73
CA LEU A 397 5.87 3.45 39.23
C LEU A 397 5.67 1.95 39.05
N ASP A 398 4.62 1.41 39.65
CA ASP A 398 3.95 0.19 39.20
C ASP A 398 2.62 0.55 38.52
N ASN A 399 1.91 -0.45 37.99
CA ASN A 399 0.63 -0.22 37.30
C ASN A 399 -0.40 0.50 38.19
N ALA A 400 -0.55 0.06 39.44
CA ALA A 400 -1.54 0.61 40.37
C ALA A 400 -1.21 2.06 40.76
N GLY A 401 0.05 2.33 41.12
CA GLY A 401 0.54 3.65 41.48
C GLY A 401 0.45 4.63 40.32
N TYR A 402 0.78 4.20 39.09
CA TYR A 402 0.68 5.07 37.94
C TYR A 402 -0.78 5.42 37.60
N ILE A 403 -1.69 4.43 37.61
CA ILE A 403 -3.12 4.67 37.42
C ILE A 403 -3.69 5.61 38.49
N ALA A 404 -3.25 5.48 39.74
CA ALA A 404 -3.66 6.38 40.81
C ALA A 404 -3.26 7.84 40.53
N LEU A 405 -2.04 8.08 39.99
CA LEU A 405 -1.60 9.41 39.58
C LEU A 405 -2.43 9.96 38.40
N LEU A 406 -2.72 9.13 37.41
CA LEU A 406 -3.57 9.52 36.27
C LEU A 406 -4.99 9.89 36.73
N ARG A 407 -5.57 9.13 37.66
CA ARG A 407 -6.88 9.44 38.28
C ARG A 407 -6.89 10.74 39.07
N GLN A 408 -5.76 11.14 39.65
CA GLN A 408 -5.57 12.45 40.29
C GLN A 408 -5.37 13.59 39.27
N GLY A 409 -5.38 13.29 37.98
CA GLY A 409 -5.26 14.25 36.90
C GLY A 409 -3.84 14.42 36.35
N TYR A 410 -2.85 13.69 36.85
CA TYR A 410 -1.46 13.83 36.40
C TYR A 410 -1.20 13.03 35.13
N SER A 411 -1.19 13.72 34.00
CA SER A 411 -0.97 13.15 32.66
C SER A 411 0.50 12.87 32.30
N HIS A 412 1.44 13.58 32.93
CA HIS A 412 2.86 13.50 32.59
C HIS A 412 3.73 13.91 33.78
N PHE A 413 5.03 13.63 33.68
CA PHE A 413 6.03 13.98 34.67
C PHE A 413 6.88 15.17 34.21
N SER A 414 7.33 15.99 35.15
CA SER A 414 8.27 17.09 34.91
C SER A 414 9.40 17.09 35.93
N GLY A 415 10.60 17.51 35.54
CA GLY A 415 11.77 17.59 36.44
C GLY A 415 12.90 16.64 36.02
N ASP A 416 13.71 16.18 36.99
CA ASP A 416 14.80 15.24 36.71
C ASP A 416 14.26 13.84 36.44
N ALA A 417 14.39 13.39 35.18
CA ALA A 417 13.93 12.08 34.74
C ALA A 417 14.62 10.93 35.48
N LYS A 418 15.83 11.13 36.03
CA LYS A 418 16.56 10.11 36.81
C LYS A 418 15.87 9.75 38.12
N LEU A 419 14.95 10.58 38.59
CA LEU A 419 14.15 10.31 39.78
C LEU A 419 12.99 9.36 39.50
N LEU A 420 12.71 9.02 38.24
CA LEU A 420 11.62 8.13 37.87
C LEU A 420 12.14 6.76 37.44
N SER A 421 11.70 5.72 38.14
CA SER A 421 11.84 4.33 37.72
C SER A 421 10.47 3.83 37.28
N ASN A 422 10.33 3.49 36.00
CA ASN A 422 9.06 2.97 35.46
C ASN A 422 9.08 1.45 35.40
N ASN A 423 8.33 0.80 36.30
CA ASN A 423 8.05 -0.64 36.29
C ASN A 423 6.59 -0.91 35.89
N SER A 424 5.90 0.08 35.32
CA SER A 424 4.56 -0.10 34.76
C SER A 424 4.63 -0.54 33.30
N ASP A 425 3.57 -1.20 32.84
CA ASP A 425 3.41 -1.64 31.44
C ASP A 425 2.91 -0.53 30.52
N PHE A 426 2.75 0.71 31.03
CA PHE A 426 2.10 1.79 30.32
C PHE A 426 3.08 2.85 29.79
N PRO A 427 2.72 3.57 28.70
CA PRO A 427 3.50 4.68 28.19
C PRO A 427 3.62 5.78 29.25
N VAL A 428 4.86 6.17 29.55
CA VAL A 428 5.16 7.25 30.51
C VAL A 428 5.71 8.46 29.77
N VAL A 429 5.05 9.60 29.93
CA VAL A 429 5.45 10.86 29.29
C VAL A 429 6.24 11.71 30.30
N ILE A 430 7.50 12.03 29.99
CA ILE A 430 8.40 12.81 30.86
C ILE A 430 8.90 14.05 30.11
N ASN A 431 8.80 15.22 30.75
CA ASN A 431 9.20 16.53 30.20
C ASN A 431 8.70 16.77 28.75
N PRO A 432 7.41 16.53 28.45
CA PRO A 432 6.90 16.68 27.09
C PRO A 432 6.99 18.13 26.63
N LYS A 433 7.29 18.31 25.34
CA LYS A 433 7.20 19.60 24.65
C LYS A 433 5.92 19.67 23.84
N GLY A 434 5.33 20.87 23.74
CA GLY A 434 4.19 21.11 22.86
C GLY A 434 2.89 20.44 23.31
N LEU A 435 2.65 20.34 24.62
CA LEU A 435 1.33 20.03 25.16
C LEU A 435 0.34 21.17 24.91
N ALA A 436 -0.94 20.84 24.82
CA ALA A 436 -2.01 21.82 24.89
C ALA A 436 -2.31 22.20 26.36
N THR A 437 -2.86 23.39 26.61
CA THR A 437 -2.97 23.93 27.99
C THR A 437 -4.40 24.05 28.51
N THR A 438 -5.39 24.30 27.65
CA THR A 438 -6.79 24.53 28.06
C THR A 438 -7.77 23.65 27.30
N THR A 439 -7.56 23.49 25.99
CA THR A 439 -8.32 22.63 25.09
C THR A 439 -7.41 21.88 24.14
N PRO A 440 -7.90 20.85 23.42
CA PRO A 440 -7.17 20.29 22.30
C PRO A 440 -6.73 21.38 21.32
N GLN A 441 -5.53 21.25 20.77
CA GLN A 441 -4.95 22.18 19.81
C GLN A 441 -4.24 21.39 18.72
N ARG A 442 -4.39 21.82 17.46
CA ARG A 442 -3.69 21.21 16.32
C ARG A 442 -2.17 21.29 16.51
N HIS A 443 -1.48 20.28 15.98
CA HIS A 443 -0.03 20.07 16.02
C HIS A 443 0.58 19.93 17.42
N ARG A 444 -0.23 19.92 18.48
CA ARG A 444 0.21 19.62 19.84
C ARG A 444 0.31 18.11 20.07
N LEU A 445 1.17 17.74 21.02
CA LEU A 445 1.33 16.36 21.47
C LEU A 445 -0.01 15.83 21.99
N ALA A 446 -0.37 14.63 21.55
CA ALA A 446 -1.58 13.93 21.92
C ALA A 446 -1.44 13.30 23.32
N THR A 447 -1.29 14.17 24.32
CA THR A 447 -1.22 13.79 25.74
C THR A 447 -2.20 14.62 26.56
N PHE A 448 -3.28 14.01 27.03
CA PHE A 448 -4.33 14.62 27.84
C PHE A 448 -5.23 13.55 28.48
N LEU A 449 -6.14 13.96 29.36
CA LEU A 449 -7.05 13.06 30.07
C LEU A 449 -8.48 13.24 29.59
N LEU A 450 -9.30 12.18 29.69
CA LEU A 450 -10.73 12.22 29.40
C LEU A 450 -11.49 11.82 30.66
N ARG A 451 -12.44 12.66 31.08
CA ARG A 451 -13.17 12.50 32.35
C ARG A 451 -14.68 12.60 32.18
N ASN A 452 -15.42 12.09 33.16
CA ASN A 452 -16.84 12.36 33.35
C ASN A 452 -17.11 12.63 34.84
N ASP A 453 -18.38 12.57 35.26
CA ASP A 453 -18.79 12.79 36.66
C ASP A 453 -18.18 11.80 37.65
N LYS A 454 -17.71 10.63 37.17
CA LYS A 454 -17.01 9.62 37.99
C LYS A 454 -15.50 9.87 38.08
N GLY A 455 -15.00 10.99 37.55
CA GLY A 455 -13.58 11.34 37.48
C GLY A 455 -12.92 10.95 36.16
N VAL A 456 -11.58 10.87 36.15
CA VAL A 456 -10.80 10.50 34.96
C VAL A 456 -11.05 9.04 34.61
N GLN A 457 -11.48 8.79 33.37
CA GLN A 457 -11.77 7.45 32.86
C GLN A 457 -10.67 6.94 31.95
N LEU A 458 -10.13 7.82 31.09
CA LEU A 458 -9.11 7.46 30.10
C LEU A 458 -7.95 8.45 30.13
N ALA A 459 -6.78 7.98 29.72
CA ALA A 459 -5.61 8.81 29.49
C ALA A 459 -5.13 8.60 28.05
N LEU A 460 -5.07 9.67 27.26
CA LEU A 460 -4.34 9.66 26.00
C LEU A 460 -2.89 10.06 26.32
N LEU A 461 -1.94 9.16 26.07
CA LEU A 461 -0.54 9.31 26.44
C LEU A 461 0.32 9.08 25.20
N ASN A 462 0.90 10.15 24.67
CA ASN A 462 1.70 10.12 23.45
C ASN A 462 0.96 9.49 22.25
N GLY A 463 -0.36 9.72 22.14
CA GLY A 463 -1.20 9.13 21.09
C GLY A 463 -1.78 7.74 21.39
N GLN A 464 -1.41 7.11 22.52
CA GLN A 464 -1.97 5.82 22.93
C GLN A 464 -3.06 6.02 23.99
N LEU A 465 -4.19 5.33 23.86
CA LEU A 465 -5.33 5.50 24.77
C LEU A 465 -5.32 4.40 25.84
N LEU A 466 -5.25 4.78 27.12
CA LEU A 466 -5.24 3.90 28.27
C LEU A 466 -6.60 3.97 29.00
N ASP A 467 -7.24 2.84 29.19
CA ASP A 467 -8.43 2.70 30.04
C ASP A 467 -8.02 2.50 31.51
N LEU A 468 -8.36 3.48 32.35
CA LEU A 468 -7.98 3.47 33.76
C LEU A 468 -8.85 2.56 34.62
N ASN A 469 -10.02 2.12 34.13
CA ASN A 469 -10.89 1.19 34.85
C ASN A 469 -10.41 -0.24 34.69
N ASN A 470 -9.97 -0.61 33.49
CA ASN A 470 -9.49 -1.95 33.18
C ASN A 470 -7.96 -2.08 33.27
N ALA A 471 -7.23 -0.97 33.41
CA ALA A 471 -5.76 -0.95 33.39
C ALA A 471 -5.20 -1.54 32.09
N THR A 472 -5.81 -1.19 30.97
CA THR A 472 -5.46 -1.76 29.65
C THR A 472 -5.24 -0.64 28.64
N LEU A 473 -4.14 -0.72 27.90
CA LEU A 473 -4.02 0.04 26.66
C LEU A 473 -5.13 -0.45 25.73
N LEU A 474 -5.97 0.49 25.30
CA LEU A 474 -6.97 0.21 24.30
C LEU A 474 -6.22 0.00 23.00
N ASP A 475 -6.13 -1.26 22.62
CA ASP A 475 -5.97 -1.60 21.22
C ASP A 475 -7.28 -1.16 20.55
N LEU A 476 -7.31 0.07 20.04
CA LEU A 476 -8.47 0.59 19.30
C LEU A 476 -8.69 -0.19 17.99
N ASN A 477 -7.89 -1.23 17.74
CA ASN A 477 -8.13 -2.24 16.74
C ASN A 477 -8.97 -3.43 17.26
N LYS A 478 -9.51 -3.49 18.49
CA LYS A 478 -10.38 -4.59 18.96
C LYS A 478 -11.87 -4.28 18.97
#